data_AF-A0A5E6YDE1-F1
#
_entry.id   AF-A0A5E6YDE1-F1
#
_cell.length_a   1.000
_cell.length_b   1.000
_cell.length_c   1.000
_cell.angle_alpha   90.00
_cell.angle_beta   90.00
_cell.angle_gamma   90.00
#
_symmetry.space_group_name_H-M   'P 1'
#
loop_
_entity.id
_entity.type
_entity.pdbx_description
1 polymer ?
#
loop_
_entity_poly.entity_id
_entity_poly.type
_entity_poly.pdbx_seq_one_letter_code
_entity_poly.pdbx_strand_id
1 'polypeptide(L)'
;MHPSIAQRITLLEGLRARTRQATEEFYQKPNAFAPPLAPLFIVKPVGSNCFALIERATGRIVAERFGHNNATGHARVLEAKSKQLTIKQFRRALPNGFLRVALALSLFAFSAAAHDTYTLQKRNHHNKFALPANGVEEEGHGANQTARG
;
A
#
# COMPACT_ATOMS: atom_id res chain seq x y z
N MET A 1 15.51 31.74 -16.76
CA MET A 1 16.51 30.86 -16.11
C MET A 1 17.61 30.58 -17.13
N HIS A 2 18.88 30.80 -16.83
CA HIS A 2 19.98 30.65 -17.80
C HIS A 2 20.31 29.15 -18.02
N PRO A 3 20.55 28.68 -19.25
CA PRO A 3 20.74 27.25 -19.55
C PRO A 3 21.91 26.61 -18.79
N SER A 4 23.03 27.32 -18.61
CA SER A 4 24.16 26.80 -17.83
C SER A 4 23.86 26.62 -16.33
N ILE A 5 22.93 27.40 -15.79
CA ILE A 5 22.48 27.28 -14.40
C ILE A 5 21.57 26.06 -14.25
N ALA A 6 20.67 25.83 -15.20
CA ALA A 6 19.81 24.65 -15.23
C ALA A 6 20.62 23.35 -15.30
N GLN A 7 21.62 23.27 -16.19
CA GLN A 7 22.51 22.11 -16.30
C GLN A 7 23.25 21.79 -14.99
N ARG A 8 23.76 22.82 -14.30
CA ARG A 8 24.43 22.65 -13.01
C ARG A 8 23.47 22.14 -11.94
N ILE A 9 22.24 22.65 -11.90
CA ILE A 9 21.21 22.19 -10.95
C ILE A 9 20.87 20.72 -11.22
N THR A 10 20.61 20.34 -12.46
CA THR A 10 20.30 18.95 -12.84
C THR A 10 21.45 18.00 -12.49
N LEU A 11 22.70 18.42 -12.71
CA LEU A 11 23.87 17.62 -12.35
C LEU A 11 23.98 17.44 -10.83
N LEU A 12 23.80 18.51 -10.05
CA LEU A 12 23.81 18.44 -8.59
C LEU A 12 22.66 17.59 -8.04
N GLU A 13 21.48 17.66 -8.63
CA GLU A 13 20.35 16.82 -8.27
C GLU A 13 20.64 15.34 -8.57
N GLY A 14 21.23 15.02 -9.72
CA GLY A 14 21.65 13.67 -10.06
C GLY A 14 22.70 13.11 -9.09
N LEU A 15 23.68 13.92 -8.69
CA LEU A 15 24.67 13.53 -7.66
C LEU A 15 24.00 13.28 -6.31
N ARG A 16 23.11 14.18 -5.86
CA ARG A 16 22.36 14.01 -4.61
C ARG A 16 21.51 12.75 -4.60
N ALA A 17 20.88 12.42 -5.72
CA ALA A 17 20.08 11.20 -5.86
C ALA A 17 20.94 9.95 -5.68
N ARG A 18 22.11 9.89 -6.36
CA ARG A 18 23.05 8.76 -6.21
C ARG A 18 23.60 8.63 -4.80
N THR A 19 23.93 9.75 -4.15
CA THR A 19 24.41 9.73 -2.76
C THR A 19 23.35 9.18 -1.81
N ARG A 20 22.07 9.57 -1.97
CA ARG A 20 20.97 9.03 -1.17
C ARG A 20 20.81 7.53 -1.36
N GLN A 21 20.81 7.08 -2.61
CA GLN A 21 20.71 5.66 -2.95
C GLN A 21 21.87 4.85 -2.34
N ALA A 22 23.11 5.30 -2.48
CA ALA A 22 24.27 4.64 -1.89
C ALA A 22 24.21 4.59 -0.35
N THR A 23 23.62 5.62 0.27
CA THR A 23 23.41 5.67 1.73
C THR A 23 22.37 4.65 2.17
N GLU A 24 21.27 4.51 1.44
CA GLU A 24 20.23 3.51 1.70
C GLU A 24 20.78 2.09 1.54
N GLU A 25 21.51 1.82 0.46
CA GLU A 25 22.18 0.54 0.21
C GLU A 25 23.23 0.20 1.28
N PHE A 26 23.94 1.21 1.83
CA PHE A 26 24.89 1.02 2.91
C PHE A 26 24.22 0.50 4.19
N TYR A 27 23.07 1.06 4.55
CA TYR A 27 22.33 0.66 5.76
C TYR A 27 21.49 -0.61 5.59
N GLN A 28 21.35 -1.14 4.37
CA GLN A 28 20.78 -2.47 4.13
C GLN A 28 21.76 -3.61 4.43
N LYS A 29 23.04 -3.30 4.63
CA LYS A 29 24.07 -4.32 4.91
C LYS A 29 23.88 -4.93 6.30
N PRO A 30 24.11 -6.25 6.45
CA PRO A 30 24.11 -6.86 7.77
C PRO A 30 25.17 -6.19 8.66
N ASN A 31 24.79 -5.89 9.90
CA ASN A 31 25.58 -5.14 10.89
C ASN A 31 25.73 -3.62 10.67
N ALA A 32 25.08 -3.04 9.65
CA ALA A 32 24.99 -1.59 9.51
C ALA A 32 23.73 -1.06 10.23
N PHE A 33 23.91 -0.35 11.33
CA PHE A 33 22.80 0.33 12.01
C PHE A 33 22.55 1.68 11.36
N ALA A 34 21.31 1.93 10.94
CA ALA A 34 20.90 3.24 10.48
C ALA A 34 21.12 4.28 11.59
N PRO A 35 21.64 5.48 11.28
CA PRO A 35 21.81 6.54 12.25
C PRO A 35 20.44 6.91 12.81
N PRO A 36 20.35 7.27 14.10
CA PRO A 36 19.11 7.72 14.68
C PRO A 36 18.59 8.91 13.87
N LEU A 37 17.30 8.85 13.47
CA LEU A 37 16.66 9.92 12.72
C LEU A 37 16.87 11.25 13.46
N ALA A 38 17.36 12.25 12.72
CA ALA A 38 17.58 13.58 13.29
C ALA A 38 16.27 14.11 13.91
N PRO A 39 16.33 14.70 15.11
CA PRO A 39 15.17 15.31 15.76
C PRO A 39 14.46 16.32 14.83
N LEU A 40 13.14 16.30 14.85
CA LEU A 40 12.33 17.21 14.03
C LEU A 40 12.31 18.62 14.61
N PHE A 41 12.45 18.72 15.94
CA PHE A 41 12.46 19.99 16.65
C PHE A 41 13.81 20.16 17.35
N ILE A 42 14.46 21.30 17.09
CA ILE A 42 15.74 21.68 17.66
C ILE A 42 15.47 22.63 18.82
N VAL A 43 16.06 22.36 19.97
CA VAL A 43 16.01 23.25 21.14
C VAL A 43 17.24 24.16 21.11
N LYS A 44 17.02 25.47 20.95
CA LYS A 44 18.09 26.49 20.90
C LYS A 44 17.96 27.44 22.09
N PRO A 45 19.04 27.71 22.85
CA PRO A 45 19.00 28.74 23.89
C PRO A 45 18.85 30.13 23.26
N VAL A 46 17.97 30.95 23.83
CA VAL A 46 17.70 32.34 23.38
C VAL A 46 18.19 33.37 24.41
N GLY A 47 18.40 32.94 25.66
CA GLY A 47 18.89 33.78 26.76
C GLY A 47 17.92 33.75 27.95
N SER A 48 18.38 34.19 29.13
CA SER A 48 17.54 34.26 30.35
C SER A 48 16.80 32.96 30.68
N ASN A 49 17.45 31.80 30.52
CA ASN A 49 16.86 30.46 30.67
C ASN A 49 15.68 30.16 29.72
N CYS A 50 15.48 30.95 28.67
CA CYS A 50 14.52 30.69 27.61
C CYS A 50 15.15 29.89 26.46
N PHE A 51 14.36 28.97 25.92
CA PHE A 51 14.73 28.11 24.82
C PHE A 51 13.66 28.14 23.74
N ALA A 52 14.08 28.38 22.50
CA ALA A 52 13.22 28.29 21.32
C ALA A 52 13.24 26.86 20.77
N LEU A 53 12.06 26.36 20.45
CA LEU A 53 11.87 25.12 19.71
C LEU A 53 11.71 25.48 18.24
N ILE A 54 12.65 25.04 17.42
CA ILE A 54 12.74 25.36 16.00
C ILE A 54 12.43 24.10 15.21
N GLU A 55 11.48 24.16 14.28
CA GLU A 55 11.25 23.07 13.34
C GLU A 55 12.44 22.97 12.37
N ARG A 56 13.08 21.80 12.31
CA ARG A 56 14.30 21.58 11.50
C ARG A 56 14.07 21.80 10.00
N ALA A 57 12.89 21.43 9.49
CA ALA A 57 12.59 21.51 8.06
C ALA A 57 12.35 22.95 7.59
N THR A 58 11.67 23.77 8.40
CA THR A 58 11.24 25.12 8.02
C THR A 58 12.09 26.22 8.64
N GLY A 59 12.86 25.91 9.68
CA GLY A 59 13.60 26.89 10.47
C GLY A 59 12.71 27.81 11.31
N ARG A 60 11.40 27.52 11.41
CA ARG A 60 10.44 28.37 12.14
C ARG A 60 10.44 28.06 13.62
N ILE A 61 10.30 29.09 14.44
CA ILE A 61 10.10 28.97 15.88
C ILE A 61 8.66 28.53 16.12
N VAL A 62 8.49 27.37 16.72
CA VAL A 62 7.19 26.75 17.01
C VAL A 62 6.71 27.14 18.39
N ALA A 63 7.63 27.22 19.35
CA ALA A 63 7.34 27.60 20.72
C ALA A 63 8.60 28.06 21.43
N GLU A 64 8.43 28.92 22.43
CA GLU A 64 9.48 29.25 23.38
C GLU A 64 9.07 28.78 24.77
N ARG A 65 10.04 28.24 25.51
CA ARG A 65 9.82 27.69 26.85
C ARG A 65 10.94 28.13 27.78
N PHE A 66 10.53 28.45 29.01
CA PHE A 66 11.46 28.73 30.08
C PHE A 66 11.91 27.42 30.74
N GLY A 67 13.21 27.27 30.94
CA GLY A 67 13.83 26.07 31.51
C GLY A 67 14.08 24.98 30.47
N HIS A 68 15.25 24.36 30.55
CA HIS A 68 15.70 23.35 29.60
C HIS A 68 14.78 22.13 29.57
N ASN A 69 14.39 21.61 30.74
CA ASN A 69 13.53 20.42 30.87
C ASN A 69 12.14 20.63 30.24
N ASN A 70 11.60 21.84 30.37
CA ASN A 70 10.31 22.20 29.77
C ASN A 70 10.41 22.26 28.25
N ALA A 71 11.53 22.79 27.74
CA ALA A 71 11.77 22.88 26.30
C ALA A 71 11.99 21.51 25.65
N THR A 72 12.82 20.65 26.26
CA THR A 72 13.07 19.28 25.77
C THR A 72 11.85 18.38 25.93
N GLY A 73 11.12 18.48 27.04
CA GLY A 73 9.85 17.77 27.22
C GLY A 73 8.82 18.16 26.17
N HIS A 74 8.70 19.46 25.89
CA HIS A 74 7.78 19.96 24.86
C HIS A 74 8.20 19.53 23.45
N ALA A 75 9.50 19.53 23.14
CA ALA A 75 10.01 19.02 21.87
C ALA A 75 9.64 17.54 21.67
N ARG A 76 9.80 16.71 22.71
CA ARG A 76 9.43 15.29 22.67
C ARG A 76 7.94 15.07 22.41
N VAL A 77 7.07 15.90 22.99
CA VAL A 77 5.62 15.85 22.72
C VAL A 77 5.30 16.24 21.28
N LEU A 78 5.98 17.26 20.74
CA LEU A 78 5.80 17.67 19.35
C LEU A 78 6.26 16.58 18.37
N GLU A 79 7.36 15.87 18.67
CA GLU A 79 7.81 14.71 17.89
C GLU A 79 6.84 13.52 17.98
N ALA A 80 6.25 13.28 19.15
CA ALA A 80 5.24 12.24 19.31
C ALA A 80 3.97 12.55 18.49
N LYS A 81 3.54 13.81 18.48
CA LYS A 81 2.37 14.27 17.70
C LYS A 81 2.63 14.21 16.20
N SER A 82 3.81 14.57 15.73
CA SER A 82 4.11 14.53 14.29
C SER A 82 4.10 13.09 13.74
N LYS A 83 4.54 12.10 14.54
CA LYS A 83 4.45 10.67 14.19
C LYS A 83 3.01 10.15 14.07
N GLN A 84 2.04 10.80 14.72
CA GLN A 84 0.63 10.37 14.72
C GLN A 84 -0.18 10.89 13.50
N LEU A 85 0.38 11.77 12.66
CA LEU A 85 -0.41 12.46 11.62
C LEU A 85 -0.66 11.66 10.33
N THR A 86 -0.39 10.36 10.30
CA THR A 86 -0.54 9.51 9.11
C THR A 86 -2.01 9.29 8.71
N ILE A 87 -2.98 9.44 9.62
CA ILE A 87 -4.40 9.19 9.31
C ILE A 87 -5.03 10.33 8.48
N LYS A 88 -4.66 11.59 8.74
CA LYS A 88 -5.22 12.75 8.01
C LYS A 88 -4.65 12.89 6.60
N GLN A 89 -3.40 12.46 6.39
CA GLN A 89 -2.80 12.38 5.06
C GLN A 89 -3.43 11.25 4.24
N PHE A 90 -3.76 10.13 4.89
CA PHE A 90 -4.45 9.00 4.24
C PHE A 90 -5.81 9.41 3.66
N ARG A 91 -6.59 10.23 4.38
CA ARG A 91 -7.85 10.80 3.85
C ARG A 91 -7.63 11.71 2.64
N ARG A 92 -6.50 12.41 2.58
CA ARG A 92 -6.15 13.30 1.46
C ARG A 92 -5.57 12.53 0.26
N ALA A 93 -5.11 11.31 0.48
CA ALA A 93 -4.57 10.40 -0.53
C ALA A 93 -5.63 9.47 -1.14
N LEU A 94 -6.87 9.43 -0.62
CA LEU A 94 -7.97 8.73 -1.28
C LEU A 94 -8.45 9.58 -2.47
N PRO A 95 -8.18 9.18 -3.72
CA PRO A 95 -8.70 9.92 -4.86
C PRO A 95 -10.23 9.78 -4.88
N ASN A 96 -10.93 10.82 -5.34
CA ASN A 96 -12.39 10.82 -5.53
C ASN A 96 -12.90 9.65 -6.40
N GLY A 97 -12.01 8.94 -7.11
CA GLY A 97 -12.31 7.78 -7.93
C GLY A 97 -12.45 6.44 -7.19
N PHE A 98 -12.04 6.32 -5.91
CA PHE A 98 -12.13 5.02 -5.20
C PHE A 98 -13.56 4.50 -5.12
N LEU A 99 -14.53 5.39 -4.90
CA LEU A 99 -15.96 5.05 -4.91
C LEU A 99 -16.41 4.52 -6.28
N ARG A 100 -15.87 5.08 -7.39
CA ARG A 100 -16.19 4.64 -8.75
C ARG A 100 -15.60 3.27 -9.04
N VAL A 101 -14.37 3.00 -8.59
CA VAL A 101 -13.72 1.70 -8.74
C VAL A 101 -14.44 0.63 -7.93
N ALA A 102 -14.83 0.93 -6.69
CA ALA A 102 -15.62 0.03 -5.86
C ALA A 102 -16.99 -0.30 -6.48
N LEU A 103 -17.67 0.72 -7.03
CA LEU A 103 -18.95 0.53 -7.71
C LEU A 103 -18.79 -0.30 -9.00
N ALA A 104 -17.78 -0.01 -9.81
CA ALA A 104 -17.47 -0.79 -11.02
C ALA A 104 -17.14 -2.25 -10.71
N LEU A 105 -16.36 -2.52 -9.65
CA LEU A 105 -16.05 -3.89 -9.20
C LEU A 105 -17.31 -4.63 -8.72
N SER A 106 -18.20 -3.96 -8.00
CA SER A 106 -19.46 -4.57 -7.54
C SER A 106 -20.38 -4.95 -8.70
N LEU A 107 -20.50 -4.08 -9.71
CA LEU A 107 -21.26 -4.34 -10.94
C LEU A 107 -20.63 -5.48 -11.76
N PHE A 108 -19.30 -5.48 -11.87
CA PHE A 108 -18.56 -6.52 -12.60
C PHE A 108 -18.76 -7.90 -11.94
N ALA A 109 -18.61 -8.00 -10.63
CA ALA A 109 -18.83 -9.25 -9.89
C ALA A 109 -20.28 -9.76 -10.03
N PHE A 110 -21.26 -8.86 -9.98
CA PHE A 110 -22.66 -9.21 -10.20
C PHE A 110 -22.90 -9.72 -11.63
N SER A 111 -22.30 -9.08 -12.64
CA SER A 111 -22.42 -9.50 -14.04
C SER A 111 -21.75 -10.86 -14.33
N ALA A 112 -20.62 -11.15 -13.67
CA ALA A 112 -19.94 -12.43 -13.78
C ALA A 112 -20.77 -13.57 -13.16
N ALA A 113 -21.35 -13.35 -11.98
CA ALA A 113 -22.23 -14.32 -11.33
C ALA A 113 -23.51 -14.60 -12.15
N ALA A 114 -24.05 -13.58 -12.84
CA ALA A 114 -25.19 -13.76 -13.73
C ALA A 114 -24.83 -14.62 -14.96
N HIS A 115 -23.65 -14.43 -15.57
CA HIS A 115 -23.22 -15.18 -16.75
C HIS A 115 -23.09 -16.70 -16.49
N ASP A 116 -22.69 -17.09 -15.28
CA ASP A 116 -22.61 -18.49 -14.88
C ASP A 116 -24.00 -19.15 -14.80
N THR A 117 -25.03 -18.41 -14.42
CA THR A 117 -26.41 -18.92 -14.40
C THR A 117 -27.03 -19.05 -15.81
N TYR A 118 -26.73 -18.12 -16.73
CA TYR A 118 -27.22 -18.17 -18.11
C TYR A 118 -26.59 -19.30 -18.93
N THR A 119 -25.31 -19.61 -18.69
CA THR A 119 -24.61 -20.70 -19.39
C THR A 119 -25.08 -22.09 -18.96
N LEU A 120 -25.55 -22.25 -17.71
CA LEU A 120 -26.17 -23.47 -17.21
C LEU A 120 -27.58 -23.72 -17.77
N GLN A 121 -28.38 -22.68 -18.00
CA GLN A 121 -29.73 -22.83 -18.56
C GLN A 121 -29.70 -23.21 -20.05
N LYS A 122 -28.71 -22.72 -20.82
CA LYS A 122 -28.59 -23.03 -22.26
C LYS A 122 -28.18 -24.48 -22.55
N ARG A 123 -27.41 -25.13 -21.65
CA ARG A 123 -27.11 -26.57 -21.71
C ARG A 123 -28.34 -27.44 -21.42
N ASN A 124 -29.19 -27.02 -20.49
CA ASN A 124 -30.39 -27.79 -20.12
C ASN A 124 -31.50 -27.76 -21.19
N HIS A 125 -31.54 -26.75 -22.06
CA HIS A 125 -32.49 -26.71 -23.18
C HIS A 125 -32.05 -27.50 -24.42
N HIS A 126 -30.74 -27.73 -24.63
CA HIS A 126 -30.27 -28.60 -25.71
C HIS A 126 -30.41 -30.10 -25.38
N ASN A 127 -30.46 -30.47 -24.10
CA ASN A 127 -30.57 -31.87 -23.68
C ASN A 127 -32.02 -32.38 -23.55
N LYS A 128 -33.02 -31.56 -23.89
CA LYS A 128 -34.46 -31.90 -23.79
C LYS A 128 -35.12 -32.32 -25.12
N PHE A 129 -34.37 -32.39 -26.21
CA PHE A 129 -34.89 -32.82 -27.54
C PHE A 129 -34.44 -34.23 -27.98
N ALA A 130 -33.80 -35.01 -27.11
CA ALA A 130 -33.63 -36.44 -27.34
C ALA A 130 -34.84 -37.20 -26.75
N LEU A 131 -35.89 -37.38 -27.55
CA LEU A 131 -36.97 -38.31 -27.23
C LEU A 131 -36.44 -39.75 -27.35
N PRO A 132 -36.77 -40.65 -26.40
CA PRO A 132 -36.40 -42.06 -26.46
C PRO A 132 -37.36 -42.83 -27.39
N ALA A 133 -36.81 -43.50 -28.40
CA ALA A 133 -37.54 -44.53 -29.14
C ALA A 133 -37.29 -45.89 -28.47
N ASN A 134 -38.38 -46.45 -27.92
CA ASN A 134 -38.72 -47.86 -27.69
C ASN A 134 -37.70 -48.87 -28.28
N GLY A 135 -37.17 -49.85 -27.57
CA GLY A 135 -37.87 -50.86 -26.77
C GLY A 135 -37.77 -52.21 -27.50
N VAL A 136 -37.69 -53.30 -26.71
CA VAL A 136 -37.79 -54.74 -27.09
C VAL A 136 -36.46 -55.52 -27.20
N GLU A 137 -36.25 -56.30 -26.13
CA GLU A 137 -35.85 -57.73 -26.04
C GLU A 137 -34.82 -58.29 -27.03
N GLU A 138 -33.75 -58.92 -26.50
CA GLU A 138 -33.67 -60.38 -26.53
C GLU A 138 -32.59 -60.96 -25.61
N GLU A 139 -32.87 -62.19 -25.19
CA GLU A 139 -32.15 -63.06 -24.28
C GLU A 139 -30.71 -63.39 -24.70
N GLY A 140 -29.96 -63.99 -23.76
CA GLY A 140 -29.20 -65.17 -24.14
C GLY A 140 -27.79 -65.28 -23.60
N HIS A 141 -27.69 -66.00 -22.48
CA HIS A 141 -26.71 -67.06 -22.25
C HIS A 141 -25.22 -66.71 -22.11
N GLY A 142 -24.71 -67.06 -20.92
CA GLY A 142 -23.70 -68.12 -20.88
C GLY A 142 -22.33 -67.74 -20.36
N ALA A 143 -22.09 -68.07 -19.09
CA ALA A 143 -20.85 -68.61 -18.51
C ALA A 143 -19.58 -67.72 -18.58
N ASN A 144 -18.64 -67.72 -17.64
CA ASN A 144 -18.24 -68.75 -16.71
C ASN A 144 -17.21 -68.15 -15.73
N GLN A 145 -17.03 -68.87 -14.60
CA GLN A 145 -15.78 -69.01 -13.84
C GLN A 145 -15.40 -67.97 -12.76
N THR A 146 -15.91 -68.29 -11.57
CA THR A 146 -15.24 -68.28 -10.27
C THR A 146 -13.96 -69.15 -10.23
N ALA A 147 -13.02 -68.74 -9.35
CA ALA A 147 -12.02 -69.55 -8.61
C ALA A 147 -10.67 -69.95 -9.26
N ARG A 148 -9.59 -69.39 -8.69
CA ARG A 148 -8.39 -70.04 -8.12
C ARG A 148 -7.55 -68.90 -7.49
N GLY A 149 -7.18 -68.83 -6.21
CA GLY A 149 -6.87 -69.82 -5.16
C GLY A 149 -7.76 -71.02 -4.97
#